data_AF-A0A7I7MSD2-F1
#
_entry.id   AF-A0A7I7MSD2-F1
#
_cell.length_a   1.000
_cell.length_b   1.000
_cell.length_c   1.000
_cell.angle_alpha   90.00
_cell.angle_beta   90.00
_cell.angle_gamma   90.00
#
_symmetry.space_group_name_H-M   'P 1'
#
loop_
_entity.id
_entity.type
_entity.pdbx_description
1 polymer ?
#
loop_
_entity_poly.entity_id
_entity_poly.type
_entity_poly.pdbx_seq_one_letter_code
_entity_poly.pdbx_strand_id
1 'polypeptide(L)'
;MPDGLGTPVDCGQFYPVLAPAELERALVGLIQTGQDEGDLRAMNPLSAARLVQALFDALALPEFAVSPAEIVEFAMTALLSNPERLAEIRSAAEAFHIATKRPNTGS
;
A
#
# COMPACT_ATOMS: atom_id res chain seq x y z
N MET A 1 40.47 -8.90 34.49
CA MET A 1 39.99 -7.84 33.58
C MET A 1 39.33 -8.55 32.41
N PRO A 2 37.99 -8.57 32.27
CA PRO A 2 37.38 -9.01 31.02
C PRO A 2 37.25 -7.81 30.08
N ASP A 3 37.95 -7.90 28.96
CA ASP A 3 37.90 -6.95 27.85
C ASP A 3 36.50 -6.92 27.23
N GLY A 4 36.00 -5.70 27.03
CA GLY A 4 34.70 -5.43 26.42
C GLY A 4 34.68 -5.83 24.95
N LEU A 5 33.83 -6.80 24.62
CA LEU A 5 33.32 -7.00 23.27
C LEU A 5 31.85 -6.60 23.29
N GLY A 6 31.62 -5.30 23.07
CA GLY A 6 30.32 -4.81 22.64
C GLY A 6 29.95 -5.51 21.35
N THR A 7 28.80 -6.16 21.33
CA THR A 7 28.18 -6.73 20.14
C THR A 7 28.13 -5.65 19.04
N PRO A 8 28.43 -5.99 17.77
CA PRO A 8 28.22 -5.04 16.69
C PRO A 8 26.73 -4.67 16.68
N VAL A 9 26.46 -3.37 16.84
CA VAL A 9 25.13 -2.82 16.65
C VAL A 9 24.82 -3.03 15.17
N ASP A 10 23.89 -3.94 14.90
CA ASP A 10 23.36 -4.14 13.56
C ASP A 10 22.65 -2.85 13.14
N CYS A 11 23.31 -2.06 12.30
CA CYS A 11 22.78 -0.83 11.71
C CYS A 11 21.74 -1.11 10.60
N GLY A 12 21.07 -2.27 10.61
CA GLY A 12 20.04 -2.67 9.65
C GLY A 12 18.62 -2.24 10.01
N GLN A 13 18.43 -1.30 10.95
CA GLN A 13 17.13 -0.65 11.24
C GLN A 13 16.74 0.33 10.11
N PHE A 14 16.73 -0.15 8.86
CA PHE A 14 16.06 0.50 7.74
C PHE A 14 14.64 -0.07 7.66
N TYR A 15 13.66 0.76 8.01
CA TYR A 15 12.20 0.63 7.80
C TYR A 15 11.67 -0.78 7.50
N PRO A 16 10.82 -1.39 8.35
CA PRO A 16 10.27 -2.69 8.02
C PRO A 16 9.35 -2.55 6.81
N VAL A 17 9.83 -2.99 5.64
CA VAL A 17 8.94 -3.52 4.62
C VAL A 17 8.17 -4.62 5.33
N LEU A 18 6.87 -4.43 5.55
CA LEU A 18 6.02 -5.43 6.19
C LEU A 18 6.28 -6.80 5.55
N ALA A 19 6.41 -7.86 6.35
CA ALA A 19 6.47 -9.19 5.78
C ALA A 19 5.23 -9.41 4.89
N PRO A 20 5.30 -10.16 3.78
CA PRO A 20 4.17 -10.32 2.84
C PRO A 20 2.85 -10.71 3.52
N ALA A 21 2.93 -11.56 4.56
CA ALA A 21 1.79 -11.96 5.37
C ALA A 21 1.23 -10.85 6.29
N GLU A 22 2.08 -9.94 6.76
CA GLU A 22 1.66 -8.77 7.55
C GLU A 22 0.98 -7.73 6.67
N LEU A 23 1.50 -7.50 5.46
CA LEU A 23 0.87 -6.64 4.47
C LEU A 23 -0.50 -7.19 4.03
N GLU A 24 -0.61 -8.50 3.75
CA GLU A 24 -1.90 -9.12 3.41
C GLU A 24 -2.92 -8.93 4.52
N ARG A 25 -2.53 -9.18 5.78
CA ARG A 25 -3.41 -8.96 6.95
C ARG A 25 -3.83 -7.50 7.10
N ALA A 26 -2.91 -6.55 6.92
CA ALA A 26 -3.22 -5.12 7.00
C ALA A 26 -4.20 -4.69 5.90
N LEU A 27 -4.01 -5.17 4.67
CA LEU A 27 -4.92 -4.90 3.55
C LEU A 27 -6.30 -5.52 3.77
N VAL A 28 -6.36 -6.76 4.27
CA VAL A 28 -7.63 -7.41 4.63
C VAL A 28 -8.39 -6.58 5.67
N GLY A 29 -7.70 -6.12 6.71
CA GLY A 29 -8.29 -5.27 7.74
C GLY A 29 -8.81 -3.95 7.17
N LEU A 30 -8.02 -3.29 6.32
CA LEU A 30 -8.43 -2.05 5.66
C LEU A 30 -9.68 -2.24 4.78
N ILE A 31 -9.73 -3.33 4.01
CA ILE A 31 -10.88 -3.65 3.16
C ILE A 31 -12.13 -3.91 4.01
N GLN A 32 -11.99 -4.63 5.11
CA GLN A 32 -13.11 -4.88 6.03
C GLN A 32 -13.65 -3.58 6.61
N THR A 33 -12.78 -2.70 7.12
CA THR A 33 -13.20 -1.38 7.61
C THR A 33 -13.96 -0.61 6.54
N GLY A 34 -13.41 -0.52 5.32
CA GLY A 34 -14.09 0.21 4.23
C GLY A 34 -15.42 -0.41 3.80
N GLN A 35 -15.59 -1.73 3.94
CA GLN A 35 -16.87 -2.40 3.70
C GLN A 35 -17.88 -2.14 4.81
N ASP A 36 -17.44 -2.18 6.06
CA ASP A 36 -18.29 -1.90 7.23
C ASP A 36 -18.79 -0.45 7.24
N GLU A 37 -17.97 0.48 6.74
CA GLU A 37 -18.30 1.90 6.57
C GLU A 37 -19.14 2.19 5.30
N GLY A 38 -19.27 1.21 4.40
CA GLY A 38 -20.02 1.32 3.15
C GLY A 38 -19.29 2.05 2.01
N ASP A 39 -18.02 2.39 2.19
CA ASP A 39 -17.18 2.99 1.15
C ASP A 39 -16.73 2.00 0.08
N LEU A 40 -16.55 0.72 0.47
CA LEU A 40 -16.17 -0.35 -0.43
C LEU A 40 -17.33 -1.31 -0.69
N ARG A 41 -17.39 -1.85 -1.90
CA ARG A 41 -18.39 -2.85 -2.27
C ARG A 41 -18.20 -4.15 -1.49
N ALA A 42 -19.30 -4.85 -1.22
CA ALA A 42 -19.27 -6.15 -0.59
C ALA A 42 -18.57 -7.19 -1.49
N MET A 43 -17.47 -7.76 -1.01
CA MET A 43 -16.71 -8.83 -1.65
C MET A 43 -15.81 -9.53 -0.63
N ASN A 44 -15.27 -10.70 -0.96
CA ASN A 44 -14.34 -11.39 -0.06
C ASN A 44 -13.09 -10.50 0.22
N PRO A 45 -12.80 -10.13 1.48
CA PRO A 45 -11.70 -9.21 1.78
C PRO A 45 -10.32 -9.71 1.37
N LEU A 46 -10.08 -11.02 1.49
CA LEU A 46 -8.82 -11.64 1.07
C LEU A 46 -8.65 -11.58 -0.45
N SER A 47 -9.72 -11.83 -1.21
CA SER A 47 -9.69 -11.69 -2.67
C SER A 47 -9.42 -10.24 -3.10
N ALA A 48 -10.04 -9.27 -2.44
CA ALA A 48 -9.80 -7.85 -2.71
C ALA A 48 -8.37 -7.42 -2.36
N ALA A 49 -7.82 -7.90 -1.23
CA ALA A 49 -6.42 -7.62 -0.85
C ALA A 49 -5.45 -8.14 -1.91
N ARG A 50 -5.68 -9.36 -2.40
CA ARG A 50 -4.87 -9.98 -3.46
C ARG A 50 -5.00 -9.28 -4.80
N LEU A 51 -6.18 -8.74 -5.13
CA LEU A 51 -6.37 -7.92 -6.32
C LEU A 51 -5.49 -6.65 -6.24
N VAL A 52 -5.52 -5.95 -5.11
CA VAL A 52 -4.69 -4.75 -4.90
C VAL A 52 -3.21 -5.12 -5.03
N GLN A 53 -2.76 -6.18 -4.35
CA GLN A 53 -1.37 -6.65 -4.43
C GLN A 53 -0.96 -6.96 -5.87
N ALA A 54 -1.77 -7.74 -6.60
CA ALA A 54 -1.48 -8.09 -7.99
C ALA A 54 -1.38 -6.86 -8.92
N LEU A 55 -2.20 -5.84 -8.70
CA LEU A 55 -2.13 -4.58 -9.45
C LEU A 55 -0.84 -3.81 -9.15
N PHE A 56 -0.38 -3.78 -7.89
CA PHE A 56 0.89 -3.16 -7.54
C PHE A 56 2.10 -3.98 -8.01
N ASP A 57 2.04 -5.30 -7.96
CA ASP A 57 3.08 -6.19 -8.48
C ASP A 57 3.29 -5.98 -9.99
N ALA A 58 2.22 -5.64 -10.72
CA ALA A 58 2.32 -5.30 -12.15
C ALA A 58 3.19 -4.06 -12.42
N LEU A 59 3.37 -3.13 -11.46
CA LEU A 59 4.31 -2.01 -11.60
C LEU A 59 5.76 -2.45 -11.60
N ALA A 60 6.06 -3.60 -10.99
CA ALA A 60 7.41 -4.15 -10.97
C ALA A 60 7.78 -4.81 -12.31
N LEU A 61 6.81 -5.03 -13.20
CA LEU A 61 6.98 -5.71 -14.47
C LEU A 61 7.12 -4.68 -15.61
N PRO A 62 8.30 -4.59 -16.25
CA PRO A 62 8.59 -3.54 -17.24
C PRO A 62 7.75 -3.67 -18.52
N GLU A 63 7.18 -4.84 -18.82
CA GLU A 63 6.38 -5.07 -20.01
C GLU A 63 4.97 -4.44 -19.98
N PHE A 64 4.43 -4.09 -18.80
CA PHE A 64 3.03 -3.66 -18.71
C PHE A 64 2.81 -2.17 -18.99
N ALA A 65 3.87 -1.34 -18.95
CA ALA A 65 3.82 0.10 -19.26
C ALA A 65 2.60 0.87 -18.68
N VAL A 66 2.02 0.38 -17.57
CA VAL A 66 0.88 1.03 -16.91
C VAL A 66 1.42 2.02 -15.90
N SER A 67 0.88 3.24 -15.92
CA SER A 67 1.29 4.25 -14.94
C SER A 67 0.79 3.86 -13.54
N PRO A 68 1.53 4.21 -12.46
CA PRO A 68 1.04 4.02 -11.09
C PRO A 68 -0.33 4.67 -10.84
N ALA A 69 -0.61 5.78 -11.51
CA ALA A 69 -1.90 6.47 -11.41
C ALA A 69 -3.04 5.61 -12.00
N GLU A 70 -2.84 4.99 -13.16
CA GLU A 70 -3.82 4.09 -13.78
C GLU A 70 -4.12 2.86 -12.91
N ILE A 71 -3.10 2.29 -12.26
CA ILE A 71 -3.29 1.15 -11.34
C ILE A 71 -4.14 1.53 -10.12
N VAL A 72 -3.91 2.71 -9.55
CA VAL A 72 -4.75 3.23 -8.47
C VAL A 72 -6.17 3.45 -8.96
N GLU A 73 -6.36 4.01 -10.14
CA GLU A 73 -7.69 4.22 -10.74
C GLU A 73 -8.43 2.89 -10.98
N PHE A 74 -7.75 1.86 -11.49
CA PHE A 74 -8.33 0.52 -11.65
C PHE A 74 -8.70 -0.10 -10.30
N ALA A 75 -7.81 -0.03 -9.31
CA ALA A 75 -8.08 -0.55 -7.98
C ALA A 75 -9.30 0.13 -7.34
N MET A 76 -9.36 1.46 -7.37
CA MET A 76 -10.45 2.22 -6.77
C MET A 76 -11.78 2.01 -7.51
N THR A 77 -11.77 2.00 -8.84
CA THR A 77 -12.96 1.68 -9.64
C THR A 77 -13.48 0.28 -9.32
N ALA A 78 -12.58 -0.68 -9.09
CA ALA A 78 -12.93 -2.04 -8.75
C ALA A 78 -13.32 -2.24 -7.28
N LEU A 79 -13.09 -1.30 -6.38
CA LEU A 79 -13.33 -1.52 -4.94
C LEU A 79 -14.42 -0.61 -4.37
N LEU A 80 -14.58 0.61 -4.89
CA LEU A 80 -15.57 1.56 -4.40
C LEU A 80 -17.00 1.01 -4.53
N SER A 81 -17.80 1.26 -3.50
CA SER A 81 -19.24 1.01 -3.53
C SER A 81 -19.94 1.94 -4.53
N ASN A 82 -19.43 3.17 -4.66
CA ASN A 82 -19.85 4.15 -5.66
C ASN A 82 -18.62 4.68 -6.45
N PRO A 83 -18.36 4.15 -7.67
CA PRO A 83 -17.25 4.59 -8.50
C PRO A 83 -17.30 6.06 -8.91
N GLU A 84 -18.47 6.70 -8.95
CA GLU A 84 -18.62 8.11 -9.31
C GLU A 84 -17.95 9.05 -8.30
N ARG A 85 -17.73 8.59 -7.05
CA ARG A 85 -17.02 9.34 -6.01
C ARG A 85 -15.52 9.41 -6.23
N LEU A 86 -14.97 8.70 -7.22
CA LEU A 86 -13.52 8.64 -7.43
C LEU A 86 -12.88 10.03 -7.65
N ALA A 87 -13.55 10.90 -8.40
CA ALA A 87 -13.05 12.26 -8.63
C ALA A 87 -12.99 13.09 -7.34
N GLU A 88 -14.00 12.97 -6.48
CA GLU A 88 -14.07 13.60 -5.16
C GLU A 88 -12.96 13.07 -4.24
N ILE A 89 -12.82 11.75 -4.16
CA ILE A 89 -11.81 11.09 -3.32
C ILE A 89 -10.40 11.47 -3.75
N ARG A 90 -10.13 11.53 -5.07
CA ARG A 90 -8.85 11.98 -5.60
C ARG A 90 -8.55 13.42 -5.18
N SER A 91 -9.52 14.32 -5.33
CA SER A 91 -9.36 15.72 -4.91
C SER A 91 -9.11 15.83 -3.41
N ALA A 92 -9.80 15.06 -2.59
CA ALA A 92 -9.57 15.00 -1.15
C ALA A 92 -8.16 14.48 -0.84
N ALA A 93 -7.71 13.41 -1.50
CA ALA A 93 -6.37 12.84 -1.32
C ALA A 93 -5.24 13.81 -1.69
N GLU A 94 -5.40 14.60 -2.77
CA GLU A 94 -4.46 15.65 -3.15
C GLU A 94 -4.35 16.74 -2.06
N ALA A 95 -5.47 17.07 -1.40
CA ALA A 95 -5.51 18.04 -0.31
C ALA A 95 -4.79 17.54 0.96
N PHE A 96 -4.62 16.23 1.14
CA PHE A 96 -3.88 15.66 2.27
C PHE A 96 -2.36 15.89 2.19
N HIS A 97 -1.83 16.44 1.09
CA HIS A 97 -0.40 16.77 0.90
C HIS A 97 0.52 15.68 1.45
N ILE A 98 0.23 14.42 1.11
CA ILE A 98 1.05 13.28 1.51
C ILE A 98 2.39 13.45 0.79
N ALA A 99 3.36 14.03 1.50
CA ALA A 99 4.72 14.14 1.02
C ALA A 99 5.26 12.71 0.87
N THR A 100 5.33 12.22 -0.36
CA THR A 100 6.15 11.06 -0.72
C THR A 100 7.61 11.49 -0.59
N LYS A 101 8.08 11.63 0.65
CA LYS A 101 9.49 11.82 0.93
C LYS A 101 10.15 10.52 0.51
N ARG A 102 10.65 10.46 -0.72
CA ARG A 102 11.60 9.44 -1.15
C ARG A 102 12.66 9.39 -0.05
N PRO A 103 12.88 8.27 0.65
CA PRO A 103 13.94 8.21 1.63
C PRO A 103 15.21 8.63 0.90
N ASN A 104 15.84 9.68 1.42
CA ASN A 104 17.04 10.25 0.83
C ASN A 104 18.13 9.19 1.01
N THR A 105 18.32 8.33 0.01
CA THR A 105 19.51 7.49 -0.07
C THR A 105 20.65 8.44 -0.43
N GLY A 106 21.18 9.11 0.60
CA GLY A 106 22.31 10.01 0.47
C GLY A 106 23.43 9.31 -0.30
N SER A 107 23.86 9.96 -1.38
CA SER A 107 25.16 9.70 -2.00
C SER A 107 26.24 10.50 -1.29
#